data_AF-A0A972WY00-F1
#
_entry.id   AF-A0A972WY00-F1
#
_cell.length_a   1.000
_cell.length_b   1.000
_cell.length_c   1.000
_cell.angle_alpha   90.00
_cell.angle_beta   90.00
_cell.angle_gamma   90.00
#
_symmetry.space_group_name_H-M   'P 1'
#
loop_
_entity.id
_entity.type
_entity.pdbx_description
1 polymer ?
#
loop_
_entity_poly.entity_id
_entity_poly.type
_entity_poly.pdbx_seq_one_letter_code
_entity_poly.pdbx_strand_id
1 'polypeptide(L)'
;IVIGATNREDLIDPAILRPGRLDVKIRIDRPNADAARQIFARYLTTEVPISSEEIEANFGDIDKAVSAMIEATVIEMYRQDDDNRFLEVTYQNGDRDVMFFKDFASGAMIENIVRRAKKLAIKRVISGGERGIKLVDLTMSIRQEFKEHEDLPNTTNPDDWAKISGKKGERIVFIRTLVTDDRDTTTGGRAIEKTATGQYL
;
A
#
# COMPACT_ATOMS: atom_id res chain seq x y z
N ILE A 1 -12.02 -12.46 28.37
CA ILE A 1 -11.64 -11.26 27.59
C ILE A 1 -12.23 -11.43 26.20
N VAL A 2 -12.97 -10.43 25.70
CA VAL A 2 -13.54 -10.43 24.34
C VAL A 2 -12.80 -9.37 23.52
N ILE A 3 -12.37 -9.73 22.31
CA ILE A 3 -11.69 -8.83 21.38
C ILE A 3 -12.50 -8.81 20.09
N GLY A 4 -12.85 -7.62 19.62
CA GLY A 4 -13.48 -7.41 18.31
C GLY A 4 -12.56 -6.61 17.39
N ALA A 5 -12.72 -6.80 16.08
CA ALA A 5 -12.04 -6.01 15.06
C ALA A 5 -13.07 -5.51 14.04
N THR A 6 -12.94 -4.25 13.63
CA THR A 6 -13.77 -3.66 12.56
C THR A 6 -12.94 -2.73 11.70
N ASN A 7 -13.26 -2.68 10.41
CA ASN A 7 -12.75 -1.65 9.50
C ASN A 7 -13.69 -0.44 9.41
N ARG A 8 -14.89 -0.54 10.01
CA ARG A 8 -15.94 0.49 10.01
C ARG A 8 -16.41 0.77 11.42
N GLU A 9 -15.71 1.68 12.11
CA GLU A 9 -16.09 2.11 13.46
C GLU A 9 -17.43 2.87 13.46
N ASP A 10 -17.72 3.57 12.36
CA ASP A 10 -18.97 4.31 12.11
C ASP A 10 -20.21 3.41 12.16
N LEU A 11 -20.07 2.13 11.83
CA LEU A 11 -21.17 1.16 11.84
C LEU A 11 -21.36 0.46 13.18
N ILE A 12 -20.48 0.68 14.16
CA ILE A 12 -20.62 0.03 15.47
C ILE A 12 -21.77 0.69 16.25
N ASP A 13 -22.68 -0.12 16.76
CA ASP A 13 -23.72 0.35 17.69
C ASP A 13 -23.08 0.99 18.94
N PRO A 14 -23.34 2.28 19.24
CA PRO A 14 -22.81 2.96 20.42
C PRO A 14 -23.09 2.25 21.74
N ALA A 15 -24.13 1.41 21.81
CA ALA A 15 -24.45 0.62 22.99
C ALA A 15 -23.30 -0.34 23.36
N ILE A 16 -22.60 -0.96 22.40
CA ILE A 16 -21.53 -1.92 22.70
C ILE A 16 -20.25 -1.23 23.23
N LEU A 17 -20.13 0.09 22.99
CA LEU A 17 -19.00 0.93 23.42
C LEU A 17 -19.19 1.54 24.82
N ARG A 18 -20.29 1.19 25.52
CA ARG A 18 -20.55 1.65 26.88
C ARG A 18 -19.64 0.94 27.90
N PRO A 19 -19.34 1.58 29.04
CA PRO A 19 -18.55 0.99 30.11
C PRO A 19 -19.06 -0.40 30.55
N GLY A 20 -18.14 -1.34 30.77
CA GLY A 20 -18.42 -2.74 31.12
C GLY A 20 -18.58 -3.67 29.91
N ARG A 21 -18.25 -3.20 28.70
CA ARG A 21 -18.34 -3.97 27.44
C ARG A 21 -17.01 -3.89 26.68
N LEU A 22 -16.94 -3.10 25.61
CA LEU A 22 -15.71 -2.82 24.87
C LEU A 22 -15.09 -1.52 25.39
N ASP A 23 -14.47 -1.62 26.57
CA ASP A 23 -13.92 -0.45 27.28
C ASP A 23 -12.62 0.08 26.63
N VAL A 24 -11.81 -0.82 26.07
CA VAL A 24 -10.52 -0.48 25.45
C VAL A 24 -10.68 -0.38 23.94
N LYS A 25 -10.36 0.79 23.38
CA LYS A 25 -10.34 1.04 21.94
C LYS A 25 -8.90 1.25 21.50
N ILE A 26 -8.42 0.37 20.62
CA ILE A 26 -7.09 0.47 20.03
C ILE A 26 -7.27 0.72 18.54
N ARG A 27 -6.81 1.89 18.09
CA ARG A 27 -6.79 2.21 16.66
C ARG A 27 -5.53 1.62 16.03
N ILE A 28 -5.70 0.90 14.94
CA ILE A 28 -4.59 0.36 14.15
C ILE A 28 -4.42 1.25 12.92
N ASP A 29 -3.36 2.05 12.93
CA ASP A 29 -3.03 2.94 11.83
C ASP A 29 -2.26 2.21 10.72
N ARG A 30 -2.22 2.81 9.52
CA ARG A 30 -1.41 2.31 8.42
C ARG A 30 0.08 2.35 8.79
N PRO A 31 0.90 1.39 8.31
CA PRO A 31 2.31 1.37 8.63
C PRO A 31 3.03 2.60 8.06
N ASN A 32 3.86 3.23 8.89
CA ASN A 32 4.90 4.14 8.41
C ASN A 32 6.09 3.34 7.85
N ALA A 33 7.13 4.02 7.37
CA ALA A 33 8.31 3.34 6.80
C ALA A 33 8.97 2.38 7.79
N ASP A 34 9.10 2.75 9.07
CA ASP A 34 9.69 1.87 10.10
C ASP A 34 8.85 0.62 10.38
N ALA A 35 7.53 0.79 10.48
CA ALA A 35 6.62 -0.34 10.62
C ALA A 35 6.63 -1.22 9.37
N ALA A 36 6.72 -0.63 8.17
CA ALA A 36 6.84 -1.37 6.93
C ALA A 36 8.12 -2.22 6.90
N ARG A 37 9.28 -1.68 7.32
CA ARG A 37 10.53 -2.45 7.46
C ARG A 37 10.33 -3.69 8.34
N GLN A 38 9.68 -3.53 9.49
CA GLN A 38 9.40 -4.63 10.40
C GLN A 38 8.46 -5.68 9.78
N ILE A 39 7.43 -5.23 9.04
CA ILE A 39 6.50 -6.12 8.34
C ILE A 39 7.24 -6.88 7.22
N PHE A 40 8.07 -6.20 6.41
CA PHE A 40 8.89 -6.85 5.38
C PHE A 40 9.82 -7.89 5.99
N ALA A 41 10.49 -7.57 7.11
CA ALA A 41 11.37 -8.50 7.82
C ALA A 41 10.64 -9.77 8.32
N ARG A 42 9.32 -9.71 8.52
CA ARG A 42 8.52 -10.89 8.87
C ARG A 42 8.29 -11.83 7.69
N TYR A 43 8.30 -11.33 6.46
CA TYR A 43 7.97 -12.09 5.25
C TYR A 43 9.17 -12.43 4.36
N LEU A 44 10.23 -11.62 4.44
CA LEU A 44 11.52 -11.81 3.78
C LEU A 44 12.58 -12.14 4.84
N THR A 45 12.70 -13.42 5.15
CA THR A 45 13.68 -13.96 6.11
C THR A 45 14.82 -14.64 5.38
N THR A 46 15.89 -15.00 6.10
CA THR A 46 17.03 -15.76 5.57
C THR A 46 16.68 -17.20 5.16
N GLU A 47 15.51 -17.71 5.58
CA GLU A 47 14.97 -18.99 5.10
C GLU A 47 14.45 -18.91 3.65
N VAL A 48 14.11 -17.70 3.19
CA VAL A 48 13.71 -17.47 1.81
C VAL A 48 14.99 -17.41 0.96
N PRO A 49 15.09 -18.20 -0.13
CA PRO A 49 16.28 -18.15 -0.98
C PRO A 49 16.49 -16.74 -1.54
N ILE A 50 17.65 -16.14 -1.24
CA ILE A 50 18.12 -14.88 -1.80
C ILE A 50 19.14 -15.18 -2.91
N SER A 51 19.18 -14.36 -3.94
CA SER A 51 20.12 -14.53 -5.06
C SER A 51 21.56 -14.44 -4.61
N SER A 52 22.46 -15.23 -5.22
CA SER A 52 23.91 -15.13 -4.97
C SER A 52 24.43 -13.73 -5.26
N GLU A 53 23.97 -13.10 -6.33
CA GLU A 53 24.34 -11.71 -6.69
C GLU A 53 24.03 -10.71 -5.55
N GLU A 54 22.86 -10.81 -4.93
CA GLU A 54 22.47 -9.92 -3.83
C GLU A 54 23.31 -10.17 -2.57
N ILE A 55 23.66 -11.44 -2.32
CA ILE A 55 24.52 -11.81 -1.18
C ILE A 55 25.95 -11.30 -1.40
N GLU A 56 26.50 -11.46 -2.61
CA GLU A 56 27.84 -10.98 -2.98
C GLU A 56 27.93 -9.45 -2.93
N ALA A 57 26.91 -8.73 -3.42
CA ALA A 57 26.82 -7.28 -3.31
C ALA A 57 26.82 -6.78 -1.86
N ASN A 58 26.43 -7.65 -0.91
CA ASN A 58 26.40 -7.37 0.52
C ASN A 58 27.51 -8.13 1.29
N PHE A 59 28.68 -8.30 0.65
CA PHE A 59 29.89 -8.86 1.25
C PHE A 59 29.76 -10.33 1.70
N GLY A 60 28.92 -11.11 1.04
CA GLY A 60 28.74 -12.54 1.35
C GLY A 60 27.81 -12.82 2.53
N ASP A 61 27.15 -11.80 3.07
CA ASP A 61 26.33 -11.88 4.28
C ASP A 61 24.84 -11.81 3.93
N ILE A 62 24.12 -12.92 4.16
CA ILE A 62 22.70 -13.04 3.83
C ILE A 62 21.81 -12.14 4.69
N ASP A 63 22.16 -11.92 5.97
CA ASP A 63 21.39 -11.06 6.86
C ASP A 63 21.50 -9.59 6.41
N LYS A 64 22.69 -9.18 5.97
CA LYS A 64 22.90 -7.86 5.37
C LYS A 64 22.20 -7.74 4.02
N ALA A 65 22.24 -8.76 3.18
CA ALA A 65 21.53 -8.76 1.90
C ALA A 65 20.03 -8.57 2.08
N VAL A 66 19.40 -9.36 2.96
CA VAL A 66 17.97 -9.23 3.29
C VAL A 66 17.67 -7.83 3.83
N SER A 67 18.48 -7.34 4.79
CA SER A 67 18.27 -6.01 5.38
C SER A 67 18.38 -4.89 4.34
N ALA A 68 19.36 -4.96 3.44
CA ALA A 68 19.56 -3.99 2.36
C ALA A 68 18.42 -4.04 1.34
N MET A 69 17.95 -5.23 0.98
CA MET A 69 16.81 -5.41 0.08
C MET A 69 15.53 -4.83 0.68
N ILE A 70 15.27 -5.06 1.97
CA ILE A 70 14.12 -4.48 2.68
C ILE A 70 14.22 -2.96 2.68
N GLU A 71 15.38 -2.41 3.03
CA GLU A 71 15.59 -0.96 3.08
C GLU A 71 15.33 -0.33 1.71
N ALA A 72 15.93 -0.86 0.64
CA ALA A 72 15.72 -0.37 -0.72
C ALA A 72 14.25 -0.47 -1.16
N THR A 73 13.57 -1.57 -0.80
CA THR A 73 12.14 -1.78 -1.10
C THR A 73 11.26 -0.77 -0.37
N VAL A 74 11.53 -0.49 0.90
CA VAL A 74 10.78 0.50 1.68
C VAL A 74 11.05 1.91 1.17
N ILE A 75 12.30 2.26 0.85
CA ILE A 75 12.64 3.56 0.24
C ILE A 75 11.86 3.76 -1.05
N GLU A 76 11.83 2.75 -1.92
CA GLU A 76 11.07 2.82 -3.18
C GLU A 76 9.57 2.98 -2.93
N MET A 77 8.99 2.19 -2.04
CA MET A 77 7.55 2.23 -1.73
C MET A 77 7.10 3.55 -1.07
N TYR A 78 7.98 4.22 -0.34
CA TYR A 78 7.68 5.45 0.41
C TYR A 78 8.19 6.74 -0.27
N ARG A 79 8.78 6.64 -1.47
CA ARG A 79 9.25 7.78 -2.26
C ARG A 79 8.09 8.70 -2.64
N GLN A 80 8.33 10.00 -2.57
CA GLN A 80 7.35 11.06 -2.88
C GLN A 80 7.75 11.79 -4.15
N ASP A 81 7.62 11.10 -5.27
CA ASP A 81 7.91 11.61 -6.60
C ASP A 81 6.79 11.25 -7.58
N ASP A 82 6.95 11.68 -8.83
CA ASP A 82 5.91 11.61 -9.84
C ASP A 82 5.51 10.17 -10.17
N ASP A 83 6.46 9.23 -10.09
CA ASP A 83 6.24 7.80 -10.29
C ASP A 83 5.32 7.18 -9.24
N ASN A 84 5.33 7.73 -8.02
CA ASN A 84 4.59 7.21 -6.86
C ASN A 84 3.32 8.02 -6.54
N ARG A 85 2.98 9.03 -7.35
CA ARG A 85 1.70 9.73 -7.23
C ARG A 85 0.57 8.76 -7.57
N PHE A 86 -0.44 8.72 -6.73
CA PHE A 86 -1.54 7.77 -6.88
C PHE A 86 -2.86 8.46 -7.17
N LEU A 87 -3.21 9.47 -6.36
CA LEU A 87 -4.51 10.12 -6.44
C LEU A 87 -4.39 11.64 -6.29
N GLU A 88 -5.12 12.35 -7.13
CA GLU A 88 -5.42 13.77 -6.93
C GLU A 88 -6.83 13.88 -6.31
N VAL A 89 -6.90 14.60 -5.19
CA VAL A 89 -8.13 14.84 -4.45
C VAL A 89 -8.45 16.32 -4.52
N THR A 90 -9.64 16.67 -5.00
CA THR A 90 -10.13 18.06 -5.01
C THR A 90 -11.18 18.24 -3.92
N TYR A 91 -11.01 19.28 -3.11
CA TYR A 91 -11.92 19.63 -2.02
C TYR A 91 -12.96 20.67 -2.47
N GLN A 92 -14.03 20.83 -1.69
CA GLN A 92 -15.13 21.76 -2.00
C GLN A 92 -14.68 23.22 -2.06
N ASN A 93 -13.65 23.60 -1.31
CA ASN A 93 -13.04 24.93 -1.35
C ASN A 93 -12.21 25.19 -2.63
N GLY A 94 -12.01 24.17 -3.48
CA GLY A 94 -11.22 24.24 -4.71
C GLY A 94 -9.75 23.80 -4.55
N ASP A 95 -9.30 23.53 -3.32
CA ASP A 95 -7.95 23.01 -3.07
C ASP A 95 -7.76 21.64 -3.72
N ARG A 96 -6.51 21.32 -4.06
CA ARG A 96 -6.11 20.00 -4.54
C ARG A 96 -4.96 19.46 -3.72
N ASP A 97 -5.03 18.17 -3.39
CA ASP A 97 -3.93 17.42 -2.80
C ASP A 97 -3.55 16.25 -3.68
N VAL A 98 -2.25 15.94 -3.69
CA VAL A 98 -1.71 14.75 -4.33
C VAL A 98 -1.32 13.77 -3.24
N MET A 99 -1.95 12.60 -3.30
CA MET A 99 -1.67 11.47 -2.42
C MET A 99 -0.70 10.52 -3.10
N PHE A 100 0.24 10.00 -2.31
CA PHE A 100 1.25 9.07 -2.80
C PHE A 100 0.90 7.66 -2.36
N PHE A 101 1.49 6.67 -3.01
CA PHE A 101 1.23 5.27 -2.67
C PHE A 101 1.50 4.94 -1.19
N LYS A 102 2.51 5.58 -0.59
CA LYS A 102 2.84 5.44 0.84
C LYS A 102 1.64 5.64 1.77
N ASP A 103 0.69 6.46 1.37
CA ASP A 103 -0.50 6.81 2.17
C ASP A 103 -1.54 5.67 2.17
N PHE A 104 -1.38 4.69 1.27
CA PHE A 104 -2.23 3.51 1.11
C PHE A 104 -1.57 2.22 1.57
N ALA A 105 -0.33 2.31 2.06
CA ALA A 105 0.41 1.17 2.59
C ALA A 105 -0.44 0.37 3.60
N SER A 106 -0.35 -0.95 3.53
CA SER A 106 -0.99 -1.87 4.48
C SER A 106 -0.16 -3.14 4.64
N GLY A 107 -0.34 -3.85 5.76
CA GLY A 107 0.36 -5.11 5.97
C GLY A 107 0.00 -6.19 4.94
N ALA A 108 -1.24 -6.21 4.46
CA ALA A 108 -1.68 -7.14 3.41
C ALA A 108 -1.01 -6.85 2.07
N MET A 109 -0.88 -5.57 1.72
CA MET A 109 -0.19 -5.13 0.51
C MET A 109 1.31 -5.48 0.55
N ILE A 110 1.98 -5.27 1.69
CA ILE A 110 3.38 -5.68 1.87
C ILE A 110 3.54 -7.21 1.71
N GLU A 111 2.62 -7.99 2.27
CA GLU A 111 2.59 -9.45 2.11
C GLU A 111 2.45 -9.85 0.63
N ASN A 112 1.51 -9.21 -0.09
CA ASN A 112 1.30 -9.44 -1.52
C ASN A 112 2.54 -9.12 -2.34
N ILE A 113 3.23 -8.01 -2.06
CA ILE A 113 4.48 -7.64 -2.73
C ILE A 113 5.53 -8.74 -2.56
N VAL A 114 5.75 -9.24 -1.34
CA VAL A 114 6.73 -10.31 -1.09
C VAL A 114 6.29 -11.63 -1.75
N ARG A 115 5.00 -11.96 -1.69
CA ARG A 115 4.42 -13.15 -2.36
C ARG A 115 4.63 -13.10 -3.87
N ARG A 116 4.43 -11.93 -4.48
CA ARG A 116 4.62 -11.69 -5.91
C ARG A 116 6.10 -11.77 -6.30
N ALA A 117 6.99 -11.21 -5.48
CA ALA A 117 8.43 -11.31 -5.69
C ALA A 117 8.90 -12.77 -5.67
N LYS A 118 8.39 -13.57 -4.72
CA LYS A 118 8.60 -15.04 -4.69
C LYS A 118 8.14 -15.71 -6.00
N LYS A 119 6.97 -15.33 -6.50
CA LYS A 119 6.44 -15.86 -7.78
C LYS A 119 7.30 -15.48 -8.98
N LEU A 120 7.81 -14.24 -9.03
CA LEU A 120 8.73 -13.80 -10.09
C LEU A 120 10.05 -14.56 -10.05
N ALA A 121 10.63 -14.74 -8.86
CA ALA A 121 11.85 -15.53 -8.69
C ALA A 121 11.67 -16.99 -9.14
N ILE A 122 10.54 -17.64 -8.77
CA ILE A 122 10.23 -19.00 -9.22
C ILE A 122 10.11 -19.06 -10.75
N LYS A 123 9.41 -18.10 -11.37
CA LYS A 123 9.30 -18.02 -12.83
C LYS A 123 10.68 -17.87 -13.48
N ARG A 124 11.55 -17.02 -12.95
CA ARG A 124 12.93 -16.86 -13.45
C ARG A 124 13.69 -18.18 -13.42
N VAL A 125 13.61 -18.93 -12.32
CA VAL A 125 14.29 -20.24 -12.19
C VAL A 125 13.76 -21.25 -13.20
N ILE A 126 12.44 -21.33 -13.39
CA ILE A 126 11.84 -22.23 -14.38
C ILE A 126 12.32 -21.90 -15.80
N SER A 127 12.53 -20.61 -16.10
CA SER A 127 13.08 -20.15 -17.38
C SER A 127 14.60 -20.32 -17.51
N GLY A 128 15.26 -21.00 -16.58
CA GLY A 128 16.72 -21.23 -16.60
C GLY A 128 17.57 -20.09 -16.04
N GLY A 129 16.95 -19.11 -15.38
CA GLY A 129 17.65 -18.00 -14.71
C GLY A 129 18.13 -18.34 -13.30
N GLU A 130 18.78 -17.36 -12.66
CA GLU A 130 19.36 -17.50 -11.32
C GLU A 130 18.29 -17.73 -10.23
N ARG A 131 18.64 -18.59 -9.26
CA ARG A 131 17.82 -18.94 -8.10
C ARG A 131 17.91 -17.88 -7.00
N GLY A 132 16.79 -17.67 -6.33
CA GLY A 132 16.66 -16.77 -5.19
C GLY A 132 16.01 -15.46 -5.59
N ILE A 133 15.43 -14.75 -4.63
CA ILE A 133 14.79 -13.45 -4.85
C ILE A 133 15.89 -12.39 -5.08
N LYS A 134 15.65 -11.52 -6.05
CA LYS A 134 16.46 -10.32 -6.33
C LYS A 134 15.71 -9.07 -5.92
N LEU A 135 16.43 -7.96 -5.71
CA LEU A 135 15.81 -6.67 -5.43
C LEU A 135 14.86 -6.25 -6.56
N VAL A 136 15.21 -6.55 -7.81
CA VAL A 136 14.34 -6.29 -8.98
C VAL A 136 12.98 -7.00 -8.89
N ASP A 137 12.91 -8.18 -8.28
CA ASP A 137 11.62 -8.87 -8.11
C ASP A 137 10.70 -8.12 -7.14
N LEU A 138 11.28 -7.51 -6.10
CA LEU A 138 10.54 -6.70 -5.12
C LEU A 138 10.08 -5.39 -5.74
N THR A 139 10.96 -4.65 -6.44
CA THR A 139 10.60 -3.38 -7.09
C THR A 139 9.59 -3.58 -8.23
N MET A 140 9.73 -4.63 -9.03
CA MET A 140 8.70 -5.01 -10.02
C MET A 140 7.37 -5.36 -9.34
N SER A 141 7.42 -6.02 -8.18
CA SER A 141 6.22 -6.40 -7.46
C SER A 141 5.49 -5.19 -6.86
N ILE A 142 6.23 -4.19 -6.37
CA ILE A 142 5.69 -2.89 -5.96
C ILE A 142 4.90 -2.28 -7.13
N ARG A 143 5.54 -2.08 -8.28
CA ARG A 143 4.90 -1.46 -9.45
C ARG A 143 3.66 -2.22 -9.93
N GLN A 144 3.73 -3.55 -9.91
CA GLN A 144 2.58 -4.36 -10.32
C GLN A 144 1.43 -4.29 -9.30
N GLU A 145 1.73 -4.27 -7.99
CA GLU A 145 0.73 -4.06 -6.95
C GLU A 145 0.08 -2.69 -7.08
N PHE A 146 0.85 -1.66 -7.44
CA PHE A 146 0.34 -0.30 -7.65
C PHE A 146 -0.65 -0.29 -8.81
N LYS A 147 -0.25 -0.83 -9.96
CA LYS A 147 -1.08 -0.92 -11.16
C LYS A 147 -2.36 -1.71 -10.95
N GLU A 148 -2.31 -2.81 -10.20
CA GLU A 148 -3.52 -3.59 -9.88
C GLU A 148 -4.45 -2.84 -8.92
N HIS A 149 -3.92 -1.96 -8.07
CA HIS A 149 -4.70 -1.10 -7.18
C HIS A 149 -5.20 0.21 -7.81
N GLU A 150 -4.68 0.63 -8.96
CA GLU A 150 -5.19 1.78 -9.73
C GLU A 150 -6.64 1.59 -10.19
N ASP A 151 -7.06 0.34 -10.44
CA ASP A 151 -8.42 -0.01 -10.88
C ASP A 151 -9.44 -0.14 -9.73
N LEU A 152 -8.98 -0.08 -8.47
CA LEU A 152 -9.77 -0.36 -7.26
C LEU A 152 -10.52 0.79 -6.57
N PRO A 153 -10.47 2.08 -6.98
CA PRO A 153 -11.12 3.12 -6.19
C PRO A 153 -12.66 3.09 -6.27
N ASN A 154 -13.25 2.14 -7.01
CA ASN A 154 -14.69 1.84 -6.95
C ASN A 154 -15.14 1.17 -5.63
N THR A 155 -14.24 0.89 -4.68
CA THR A 155 -14.56 0.12 -3.46
C THR A 155 -14.29 0.85 -2.13
N THR A 156 -13.76 2.08 -2.17
CA THR A 156 -13.28 2.75 -0.95
C THR A 156 -14.20 3.90 -0.53
N ASN A 157 -14.64 3.89 0.74
CA ASN A 157 -15.52 4.89 1.33
C ASN A 157 -14.87 6.30 1.31
N PRO A 158 -15.58 7.36 0.85
CA PRO A 158 -15.22 8.77 1.01
C PRO A 158 -14.60 9.16 2.37
N ASP A 159 -15.04 8.54 3.46
CA ASP A 159 -14.55 8.83 4.81
C ASP A 159 -13.12 8.33 5.07
N ASP A 160 -12.69 7.28 4.37
CA ASP A 160 -11.31 6.80 4.45
C ASP A 160 -10.37 7.82 3.79
N TRP A 161 -10.83 8.47 2.73
CA TRP A 161 -10.09 9.52 2.04
C TRP A 161 -9.92 10.78 2.89
N ALA A 162 -10.96 11.19 3.62
CA ALA A 162 -10.88 12.31 4.56
C ALA A 162 -9.91 12.05 5.73
N LYS A 163 -9.73 10.79 6.13
CA LYS A 163 -8.74 10.40 7.17
C LYS A 163 -7.31 10.42 6.65
N ILE A 164 -7.08 9.97 5.41
CA ILE A 164 -5.74 9.89 4.82
C ILE A 164 -5.22 11.29 4.43
N SER A 165 -6.11 12.18 3.97
CA SER A 165 -5.79 13.58 3.64
C SER A 165 -5.32 14.41 4.85
N GLY A 166 -5.70 14.03 6.09
CA GLY A 166 -5.38 14.80 7.30
C GLY A 166 -6.13 16.14 7.41
N LYS A 167 -6.76 16.65 6.33
CA LYS A 167 -7.64 17.83 6.36
C LYS A 167 -9.01 17.46 6.92
N LYS A 168 -9.09 17.45 8.25
CA LYS A 168 -10.32 17.20 9.00
C LYS A 168 -11.34 18.32 8.73
N GLY A 169 -12.39 18.05 7.95
CA GLY A 169 -13.56 18.93 7.81
C GLY A 169 -13.90 19.38 6.39
N GLU A 170 -13.00 19.21 5.43
CA GLU A 170 -13.25 19.62 4.03
C GLU A 170 -13.81 18.45 3.22
N ARG A 171 -14.96 18.68 2.57
CA ARG A 171 -15.64 17.64 1.78
C ARG A 171 -14.91 17.46 0.46
N ILE A 172 -14.42 16.25 0.19
CA ILE A 172 -13.88 15.87 -1.11
C ILE A 172 -14.99 15.89 -2.16
N VAL A 173 -14.81 16.64 -3.24
CA VAL A 173 -15.79 16.75 -4.34
C VAL A 173 -15.40 15.91 -5.56
N PHE A 174 -14.10 15.68 -5.78
CA PHE A 174 -13.61 14.96 -6.95
C PHE A 174 -12.33 14.18 -6.59
N ILE A 175 -12.19 12.97 -7.15
CA ILE A 175 -11.01 12.12 -7.01
C ILE A 175 -10.63 11.62 -8.41
N ARG A 176 -9.34 11.70 -8.74
CA ARG A 176 -8.78 11.21 -10.00
C ARG A 176 -7.53 10.39 -9.76
N THR A 177 -7.43 9.24 -10.42
CA THR A 177 -6.19 8.46 -10.46
C THR A 177 -5.16 9.13 -11.35
N LEU A 178 -3.93 9.23 -10.85
CA LEU A 178 -2.79 9.74 -11.60
C LEU A 178 -2.05 8.54 -12.18
N VAL A 179 -2.44 8.13 -13.39
CA VAL A 179 -1.77 7.01 -14.09
C VAL A 179 -0.48 7.53 -14.70
N THR A 180 0.65 6.94 -14.31
CA THR A 180 1.94 7.10 -14.99
C THR A 180 1.98 6.15 -16.19
N ASP A 181 1.35 6.54 -17.30
CA ASP A 181 1.40 5.73 -18.54
C ASP A 181 2.67 6.05 -19.31
N ASP A 182 3.59 5.09 -19.34
CA ASP A 182 4.87 5.16 -20.05
C ASP A 182 4.64 4.70 -21.50
N ARG A 183 3.82 5.48 -22.25
CA ARG A 183 3.72 5.55 -23.73
C ARG A 183 2.52 6.42 -24.16
N ASP A 184 2.84 7.54 -24.81
CA ASP A 184 2.10 8.32 -25.81
C ASP A 184 0.56 8.17 -25.94
N THR A 185 -0.10 9.33 -26.04
CA THR A 185 -1.50 9.62 -26.43
C THR A 185 -2.58 9.69 -25.33
N THR A 186 -2.96 10.94 -25.00
CA THR A 186 -4.36 11.46 -25.00
C THR A 186 -5.47 10.66 -24.31
N THR A 187 -5.19 9.91 -23.25
CA THR A 187 -6.24 9.28 -22.43
C THR A 187 -6.08 9.71 -20.98
N GLY A 188 -6.83 10.75 -20.61
CA GLY A 188 -6.81 11.31 -19.27
C GLY A 188 -7.18 10.27 -18.21
N GLY A 189 -6.41 10.23 -17.12
CA GLY A 189 -6.68 9.41 -15.93
C GLY A 189 -8.16 9.37 -15.54
N ARG A 190 -8.63 8.18 -15.12
CA ARG A 190 -10.04 7.89 -14.89
C ARG A 190 -10.56 8.73 -13.72
N ALA A 191 -11.60 9.50 -14.01
CA ALA A 191 -12.32 10.29 -13.02
C ALA A 191 -13.39 9.43 -12.35
N ILE A 192 -13.49 9.49 -11.02
CA ILE A 192 -14.62 8.92 -10.30
C ILE A 192 -15.59 10.07 -10.05
N GLU A 193 -16.67 10.08 -10.82
CA GLU A 193 -17.78 10.98 -10.58
C GLU A 193 -18.69 10.36 -9.50
N LYS A 194 -19.02 11.13 -8.45
CA LYS A 194 -19.91 10.66 -7.40
C LYS A 194 -21.27 10.29 -8.01
N THR A 195 -21.63 9.01 -7.96
CA THR A 195 -23.05 8.66 -7.96
C THR A 195 -23.63 9.08 -6.62
N ALA A 196 -24.71 9.87 -6.64
CA ALA A 196 -25.36 10.39 -5.44
C ALA A 196 -25.55 9.29 -4.39
N THR A 197 -25.05 9.50 -3.18
CA THR A 197 -25.38 8.70 -2.00
C THR A 197 -26.88 8.64 -1.88
N GLY A 198 -27.45 7.48 -2.21
CA GLY A 198 -28.84 7.16 -2.01
C GLY A 198 -29.18 7.37 -0.53
N GLN A 199 -30.10 8.30 -0.31
CA GLN A 199 -30.72 8.61 0.95
C GLN A 199 -31.53 7.37 1.37
N TYR A 200 -30.99 6.56 2.28
CA TYR A 200 -31.79 5.54 2.94
C TYR A 200 -32.70 6.25 3.94
N LEU A 201 -33.99 6.26 3.60
CA LEU A 201 -35.11 6.60 4.47
C LEU A 201 -35.21 5.62 5.65
#